data_AF-A0A286U363-F1
#
_entry.id   AF-A0A286U363-F1
#
_cell.length_a   1.000
_cell.length_b   1.000
_cell.length_c   1.000
_cell.angle_alpha   90.00
_cell.angle_beta   90.00
_cell.angle_gamma   90.00
#
_symmetry.space_group_name_H-M   'P 1'
#
loop_
_entity.id
_entity.type
_entity.pdbx_description
1 polymer ?
#
loop_
_entity_poly.entity_id
_entity_poly.type
_entity_poly.pdbx_seq_one_letter_code
_entity_poly.pdbx_strand_id
1 'polypeptide(L)'
;MQKITDNPDQQVAVAVAHYWVTRKAQGERQKSKGTADAGLRSAVTGGAQMDEFINLFTKIILDTGIKSKYVYRKKLLELPGFFRPTKEWDLLVIKDDSLVAAVEAKSQVGPSFGNNFNNRTEEAMGTALDLWTAFREGAFKGDTPPFLGYFFMLEECEASKRPVKVKEPHFKVFPEFTGASYMKRYELFCKKLIRERHYTSASFITSDSVNGINGIYKEPSTDLAFSHFAKSLSSHVRVFAE
;
A
#
# COMPACT_ATOMS: atom_id res chain seq x y z
N MET A 1 -16.33 0.98 -23.52
CA MET A 1 -15.02 0.52 -23.03
C MET A 1 -15.25 -0.13 -21.68
N GLN A 2 -14.77 -1.35 -21.46
CA GLN A 2 -14.90 -2.03 -20.16
C GLN A 2 -14.09 -1.26 -19.11
N LYS A 3 -14.66 -0.99 -17.93
CA LYS A 3 -13.93 -0.23 -16.89
C LYS A 3 -12.85 -1.13 -16.32
N ILE A 4 -11.69 -0.56 -15.95
CA ILE A 4 -10.61 -1.32 -15.30
C ILE A 4 -11.12 -2.05 -14.03
N THR A 5 -12.12 -1.48 -13.35
CA THR A 5 -12.75 -2.08 -12.16
C THR A 5 -13.51 -3.38 -12.42
N ASP A 6 -13.85 -3.70 -13.68
CA ASP A 6 -14.68 -4.85 -14.02
C ASP A 6 -13.83 -6.13 -14.14
N ASN A 7 -12.56 -6.00 -14.51
CA ASN A 7 -11.58 -7.09 -14.53
C ASN A 7 -10.15 -6.52 -14.40
N PRO A 8 -9.69 -6.24 -13.16
CA PRO A 8 -8.38 -5.61 -12.94
C PRO A 8 -7.19 -6.58 -13.05
N ASP A 9 -7.44 -7.88 -13.14
CA ASP A 9 -6.43 -8.92 -12.95
C ASP A 9 -5.24 -8.78 -13.90
N GLN A 10 -5.52 -8.44 -15.16
CA GLN A 10 -4.48 -8.23 -16.16
C GLN A 10 -3.59 -7.04 -15.80
N GLN A 11 -4.17 -5.93 -15.33
CA GLN A 11 -3.39 -4.75 -14.97
C GLN A 11 -2.62 -4.97 -13.67
N VAL A 12 -3.18 -5.72 -12.71
CA VAL A 12 -2.45 -6.13 -11.50
C VAL A 12 -1.27 -7.03 -11.87
N ALA A 13 -1.47 -8.00 -12.77
CA ALA A 13 -0.38 -8.85 -13.26
C ALA A 13 0.74 -8.03 -13.93
N VAL A 14 0.40 -7.04 -14.75
CA VAL A 14 1.38 -6.12 -15.34
C VAL A 14 2.14 -5.34 -14.26
N ALA A 15 1.45 -4.84 -13.23
CA ALA A 15 2.10 -4.12 -12.13
C ALA A 15 3.02 -5.03 -11.30
N VAL A 16 2.63 -6.28 -11.06
CA VAL A 16 3.44 -7.30 -10.37
C VAL A 16 4.69 -7.65 -11.18
N ALA A 17 4.55 -7.85 -12.50
CA ALA A 17 5.68 -8.10 -13.39
C ALA A 17 6.68 -6.93 -13.36
N HIS A 18 6.17 -5.70 -13.50
CA HIS A 18 6.98 -4.48 -13.41
C HIS A 18 7.73 -4.38 -12.08
N TYR A 19 7.05 -4.68 -10.97
CA TYR A 19 7.63 -4.66 -9.63
C TYR A 19 8.87 -5.57 -9.55
N TRP A 20 8.73 -6.83 -9.97
CA TRP A 20 9.82 -7.81 -9.86
C TRP A 20 10.94 -7.56 -10.85
N VAL A 21 10.63 -7.19 -12.10
CA VAL A 21 11.64 -6.83 -13.10
C VAL A 21 12.46 -5.63 -12.63
N THR A 22 11.79 -4.58 -12.15
CA THR A 22 12.46 -3.37 -11.65
C THR A 22 13.33 -3.69 -10.44
N ARG A 23 12.82 -4.49 -9.49
CA ARG A 23 13.57 -4.90 -8.30
C ARG A 23 14.79 -5.74 -8.65
N LYS A 24 14.68 -6.67 -9.60
CA LYS A 24 15.81 -7.48 -10.09
C LYS A 24 16.89 -6.59 -10.70
N ALA A 25 16.50 -5.67 -11.58
CA ALA A 25 17.43 -4.73 -12.22
C ALA A 25 18.09 -3.79 -11.19
N GLN A 26 17.35 -3.31 -10.18
CA GLN A 26 17.91 -2.53 -9.08
C GLN A 26 18.96 -3.35 -8.32
N GLY A 27 18.66 -4.59 -7.94
CA GLY A 27 19.60 -5.48 -7.24
C GLY A 27 20.87 -5.78 -8.03
N GLU A 28 20.76 -5.99 -9.35
CA GLU A 28 21.91 -6.21 -10.24
C GLU A 28 22.83 -4.98 -10.32
N ARG A 29 22.25 -3.77 -10.46
CA ARG A 29 23.01 -2.51 -10.48
C ARG A 29 23.75 -2.22 -9.18
N GLN A 30 23.24 -2.71 -8.04
CA GLN A 30 23.93 -2.56 -6.77
C GLN A 30 25.14 -3.47 -6.65
N LYS A 31 24.99 -4.74 -7.04
CA LYS A 31 26.09 -5.70 -7.07
C LYS A 31 27.23 -5.21 -7.97
N SER A 32 26.91 -4.60 -9.12
CA SER A 32 27.91 -4.04 -10.03
C SER A 32 28.63 -2.79 -9.50
N LYS A 33 28.08 -2.09 -8.50
CA LYS A 33 28.67 -0.87 -7.91
C LYS A 33 29.60 -1.12 -6.71
N GLY A 34 29.88 -2.38 -6.36
CA GLY A 34 30.92 -2.75 -5.39
C GLY A 34 30.72 -2.30 -3.93
N THR A 35 29.63 -1.61 -3.61
CA THR A 35 29.30 -1.18 -2.25
C THR A 35 28.45 -2.24 -1.56
N ALA A 36 29.10 -3.36 -1.20
CA ALA A 36 28.44 -4.50 -0.56
C ALA A 36 27.90 -4.19 0.86
N ASP A 37 28.34 -3.11 1.49
CA ASP A 37 28.13 -2.83 2.92
C ASP A 37 26.96 -1.87 3.22
N ALA A 38 26.43 -1.15 2.23
CA ALA A 38 25.18 -0.42 2.39
C ALA A 38 24.04 -1.40 2.14
N GLY A 39 23.68 -2.21 3.16
CA GLY A 39 22.78 -3.37 3.04
C GLY A 39 21.52 -3.17 2.19
N LEU A 40 20.83 -4.27 1.85
CA LEU A 40 19.66 -4.38 0.94
C LEU A 40 18.55 -3.29 1.05
N ARG A 41 18.57 -2.44 2.08
CA ARG A 41 17.83 -1.15 2.14
C ARG A 41 18.14 -0.22 0.97
N SER A 42 19.36 -0.24 0.46
CA SER A 42 19.76 0.58 -0.70
C SER A 42 19.12 0.10 -2.01
N ALA A 43 18.68 -1.17 -2.10
CA ALA A 43 18.10 -1.78 -3.31
C ALA A 43 16.75 -1.16 -3.72
N VAL A 44 16.18 -0.35 -2.83
CA VAL A 44 14.84 0.24 -2.94
C VAL A 44 14.92 1.76 -3.05
N THR A 45 16.10 2.30 -3.34
CA THR A 45 16.30 3.75 -3.50
C THR A 45 15.52 4.24 -4.72
N GLY A 46 14.40 4.92 -4.45
CA GLY A 46 13.58 5.61 -5.46
C GLY A 46 12.18 5.06 -5.69
N GLY A 47 11.74 3.99 -5.02
CA GLY A 47 10.33 3.53 -5.07
C GLY A 47 9.81 3.02 -6.42
N ALA A 48 10.60 3.11 -7.50
CA ALA A 48 10.20 2.87 -8.88
C ALA A 48 9.55 1.50 -9.16
N GLN A 49 9.82 0.49 -8.34
CA GLN A 49 9.16 -0.81 -8.43
C GLN A 49 7.64 -0.73 -8.16
N MET A 50 7.17 0.27 -7.40
CA MET A 50 5.75 0.49 -7.13
C MET A 50 5.06 1.39 -8.17
N ASP A 51 5.80 2.01 -9.10
CA ASP A 51 5.25 3.00 -10.04
C ASP A 51 4.06 2.45 -10.83
N GLU A 52 4.09 1.18 -11.25
CA GLU A 52 2.99 0.62 -12.04
C GLU A 52 1.72 0.37 -11.21
N PHE A 53 1.83 0.12 -9.90
CA PHE A 53 0.66 0.12 -9.02
C PHE A 53 0.08 1.53 -8.86
N ILE A 54 0.93 2.54 -8.69
CA ILE A 54 0.48 3.94 -8.64
C ILE A 54 -0.15 4.37 -9.98
N ASN A 55 0.40 3.92 -11.12
CA ASN A 55 -0.18 4.11 -12.45
C ASN A 55 -1.56 3.45 -12.54
N LEU A 56 -1.73 2.23 -12.02
CA LEU A 56 -3.01 1.53 -12.01
C LEU A 56 -4.06 2.27 -11.17
N PHE A 57 -3.73 2.70 -9.95
CA PHE A 57 -4.64 3.52 -9.13
C PHE A 57 -5.02 4.83 -9.82
N THR A 58 -4.04 5.49 -10.46
CA THR A 58 -4.27 6.69 -11.25
C THR A 58 -5.28 6.43 -12.37
N LYS A 59 -5.11 5.35 -13.14
CA LYS A 59 -6.05 4.99 -14.23
C LYS A 59 -7.47 4.74 -13.69
N ILE A 60 -7.60 4.01 -12.58
CA ILE A 60 -8.89 3.75 -11.91
C ILE A 60 -9.58 5.07 -11.49
N ILE A 61 -8.80 6.03 -10.98
CA ILE A 61 -9.29 7.37 -10.61
C ILE A 61 -9.72 8.16 -11.85
N LEU A 62 -8.93 8.19 -12.91
CA LEU A 62 -9.27 8.93 -14.14
C LEU A 62 -10.52 8.36 -14.82
N ASP A 63 -10.71 7.03 -14.78
CA ASP A 63 -11.91 6.35 -15.29
C ASP A 63 -13.21 6.73 -14.54
N THR A 64 -13.10 7.49 -13.43
CA THR A 64 -14.27 8.07 -12.76
C THR A 64 -14.82 9.31 -13.46
N GLY A 65 -13.99 9.99 -14.28
CA GLY A 65 -14.29 11.30 -14.85
C GLY A 65 -13.50 12.45 -14.20
N ILE A 66 -12.82 12.20 -13.08
CA ILE A 66 -11.91 13.18 -12.47
C ILE A 66 -10.82 13.59 -13.47
N LYS A 67 -10.67 14.90 -13.66
CA LYS A 67 -9.63 15.47 -14.53
C LYS A 67 -8.24 15.23 -13.91
N SER A 68 -7.27 14.89 -14.76
CA SER A 68 -5.89 14.60 -14.33
C SER A 68 -5.21 15.73 -13.56
N LYS A 69 -5.61 16.99 -13.77
CA LYS A 69 -5.11 18.14 -13.00
C LYS A 69 -5.39 18.07 -11.49
N TYR A 70 -6.34 17.23 -11.07
CA TYR A 70 -6.70 17.01 -9.67
C TYR A 70 -6.00 15.79 -9.06
N VAL A 71 -5.20 15.05 -9.85
CA VAL A 71 -4.53 13.82 -9.43
C VAL A 71 -3.04 14.07 -9.32
N TYR A 72 -2.49 13.94 -8.12
CA TYR A 72 -1.11 14.25 -7.80
C TYR A 72 -0.34 12.97 -7.46
N ARG A 73 0.84 12.82 -8.09
CA ARG A 73 1.78 11.73 -7.88
C ARG A 73 3.19 12.22 -8.18
N LYS A 74 4.19 11.64 -7.51
CA LYS A 74 5.63 12.01 -7.60
C LYS A 74 6.00 13.41 -7.06
N LYS A 75 5.08 14.37 -7.00
CA LYS A 75 5.29 15.74 -6.52
C LYS A 75 4.00 16.28 -5.90
N LEU A 76 4.12 17.23 -4.98
CA LEU A 76 3.00 17.90 -4.30
C LEU A 76 2.13 16.88 -3.58
N LEU A 77 2.78 16.07 -2.74
CA LEU A 77 2.22 14.90 -2.08
C LEU A 77 2.16 15.06 -0.55
N GLU A 78 2.66 16.18 -0.06
CA GLU A 78 2.71 16.54 1.35
C GLU A 78 1.32 16.99 1.82
N LEU A 79 0.76 16.26 2.78
CA LEU A 79 -0.42 16.66 3.52
C LEU A 79 -0.04 17.11 4.93
N PRO A 80 -0.75 18.08 5.52
CA PRO A 80 -0.55 18.45 6.92
C PRO A 80 -0.86 17.28 7.85
N GLY A 81 -0.02 17.11 8.86
CA GLY A 81 -0.27 16.22 9.99
C GLY A 81 -0.66 17.01 11.24
N PHE A 82 -1.11 16.32 12.27
CA PHE A 82 -1.36 16.89 13.59
C PHE A 82 -0.15 16.75 14.52
N PHE A 83 0.47 15.58 14.53
CA PHE A 83 1.63 15.27 15.39
C PHE A 83 2.97 15.60 14.73
N ARG A 84 2.96 15.90 13.42
CA ARG A 84 4.11 16.34 12.65
C ARG A 84 3.68 17.37 11.59
N PRO A 85 4.59 18.24 11.11
CA PRO A 85 4.23 19.28 10.14
C PRO A 85 3.58 18.72 8.86
N THR A 86 4.17 17.69 8.26
CA THR A 86 3.66 17.08 7.02
C THR A 86 3.99 15.58 6.91
N LYS A 87 3.25 14.90 6.02
CA LYS A 87 3.55 13.56 5.49
C LYS A 87 3.36 13.55 3.97
N GLU A 88 4.36 13.02 3.27
CA GLU A 88 4.26 12.74 1.84
C GLU A 88 3.52 11.41 1.58
N TRP A 89 2.44 11.42 0.80
CA TRP A 89 1.67 10.22 0.38
C TRP A 89 2.11 9.72 -1.01
N ASP A 90 1.71 8.52 -1.43
CA ASP A 90 2.11 8.02 -2.76
C ASP A 90 1.22 8.56 -3.90
N LEU A 91 -0.05 8.85 -3.61
CA LEU A 91 -1.03 9.36 -4.56
C LEU A 91 -2.10 10.18 -3.83
N LEU A 92 -2.41 11.37 -4.35
CA LEU A 92 -3.47 12.22 -3.85
C LEU A 92 -4.48 12.57 -4.95
N VAL A 93 -5.73 12.77 -4.55
CA VAL A 93 -6.75 13.46 -5.36
C VAL A 93 -7.23 14.66 -4.57
N ILE A 94 -6.98 15.86 -5.10
CA ILE A 94 -7.39 17.12 -4.49
C ILE A 94 -8.21 17.88 -5.53
N LYS A 95 -9.47 18.19 -5.20
CA LYS A 95 -10.38 18.94 -6.07
C LYS A 95 -11.05 20.04 -5.28
N ASP A 96 -11.06 21.25 -5.83
CA ASP A 96 -11.70 22.43 -5.24
C ASP A 96 -11.29 22.63 -3.77
N ASP A 97 -9.97 22.58 -3.53
CA ASP A 97 -9.29 22.63 -2.22
C ASP A 97 -9.68 21.53 -1.20
N SER A 98 -10.46 20.54 -1.61
CA SER A 98 -10.87 19.42 -0.76
C SER A 98 -10.02 18.18 -1.03
N LEU A 99 -9.56 17.51 0.02
CA LEU A 99 -8.90 16.22 -0.09
C LEU A 99 -9.95 15.14 -0.39
N VAL A 100 -9.92 14.60 -1.60
CA VAL A 100 -10.87 13.57 -2.05
C VAL A 100 -10.34 12.18 -1.72
N ALA A 101 -9.07 11.91 -2.02
CA ALA A 101 -8.46 10.62 -1.74
C ALA A 101 -6.97 10.74 -1.46
N ALA A 102 -6.47 9.89 -0.57
CA ALA A 102 -5.05 9.66 -0.35
C ALA A 102 -4.78 8.14 -0.34
N VAL A 103 -3.79 7.70 -1.09
CA VAL A 103 -3.43 6.28 -1.20
C VAL A 103 -1.96 6.10 -0.86
N GLU A 104 -1.68 5.13 0.00
CA GLU A 104 -0.33 4.68 0.32
C GLU A 104 -0.13 3.26 -0.24
N ALA A 105 0.99 3.03 -0.92
CA ALA A 105 1.35 1.76 -1.52
C ALA A 105 2.67 1.27 -0.95
N LYS A 106 2.62 0.16 -0.21
CA LYS A 106 3.80 -0.44 0.41
C LYS A 106 4.06 -1.83 -0.15
N SER A 107 5.31 -2.25 0.02
CA SER A 107 5.69 -3.64 -0.20
C SER A 107 6.74 -4.08 0.79
N GLN A 108 6.90 -5.41 0.90
CA GLN A 108 7.94 -6.04 1.70
C GLN A 108 8.49 -7.31 1.02
N VAL A 109 9.81 -7.34 0.92
CA VAL A 109 10.60 -8.48 0.45
C VAL A 109 11.66 -8.78 1.52
N GLY A 110 12.04 -10.04 1.66
CA GLY A 110 12.97 -10.50 2.68
C GLY A 110 14.38 -9.88 2.61
N PRO A 111 15.26 -10.23 3.57
CA PRO A 111 15.07 -11.29 4.57
C PRO A 111 14.45 -10.83 5.92
N SER A 112 14.42 -9.53 6.21
CA SER A 112 14.12 -9.02 7.57
C SER A 112 12.62 -8.80 7.83
N PHE A 113 11.83 -9.87 7.77
CA PHE A 113 10.37 -9.75 7.89
C PHE A 113 9.89 -9.23 9.26
N GLY A 114 10.57 -9.60 10.36
CA GLY A 114 10.17 -9.22 11.72
C GLY A 114 10.26 -7.73 12.01
N ASN A 115 11.47 -7.16 11.85
CA ASN A 115 11.68 -5.74 12.08
C ASN A 115 10.85 -4.89 11.12
N ASN A 116 10.75 -5.31 9.85
CA ASN A 116 9.98 -4.57 8.86
C ASN A 116 8.46 -4.66 9.11
N PHE A 117 7.93 -5.78 9.63
CA PHE A 117 6.52 -5.89 10.00
C PHE A 117 6.11 -4.86 11.06
N ASN A 118 6.85 -4.77 12.16
CA ASN A 118 6.54 -3.83 13.23
C ASN A 118 6.62 -2.38 12.72
N ASN A 119 7.71 -2.02 12.03
CA ASN A 119 7.89 -0.68 11.48
C ASN A 119 6.76 -0.29 10.50
N ARG A 120 6.35 -1.21 9.62
CA ARG A 120 5.23 -0.99 8.67
C ARG A 120 3.90 -0.81 9.39
N THR A 121 3.68 -1.58 10.45
CA THR A 121 2.46 -1.50 11.26
C THR A 121 2.37 -0.12 11.92
N GLU A 122 3.45 0.31 12.59
CA GLU A 122 3.53 1.62 13.22
C GLU A 122 3.40 2.77 12.20
N GLU A 123 4.07 2.68 11.05
CA GLU A 123 4.02 3.70 9.99
C GLU A 123 2.58 3.91 9.46
N ALA A 124 1.87 2.82 9.17
CA ALA A 124 0.52 2.89 8.62
C ALA A 124 -0.50 3.34 9.68
N MET A 125 -0.44 2.83 10.91
CA MET A 125 -1.31 3.30 11.99
C MET A 125 -1.04 4.76 12.34
N GLY A 126 0.23 5.15 12.46
CA GLY A 126 0.63 6.52 12.76
C GLY A 126 0.21 7.48 11.65
N THR A 127 0.35 7.10 10.39
CA THR A 127 -0.08 7.94 9.24
C THR A 127 -1.59 8.16 9.25
N ALA A 128 -2.38 7.11 9.49
CA ALA A 128 -3.83 7.25 9.59
C ALA A 128 -4.25 8.11 10.79
N LEU A 129 -3.69 7.85 11.98
CA LEU A 129 -4.00 8.63 13.18
C LEU A 129 -3.67 10.12 12.99
N ASP A 130 -2.50 10.41 12.44
CA ASP A 130 -2.01 11.77 12.20
C ASP A 130 -2.93 12.54 11.24
N LEU A 131 -3.30 11.91 10.12
CA LEU A 131 -4.21 12.52 9.13
C LEU A 131 -5.62 12.71 9.69
N TRP A 132 -6.20 11.70 10.33
CA TRP A 132 -7.56 11.79 10.87
C TRP A 132 -7.67 12.81 12.00
N THR A 133 -6.61 12.93 12.80
CA THR A 133 -6.52 13.97 13.83
C THR A 133 -6.44 15.34 13.15
N ALA A 134 -5.57 15.54 12.16
CA ALA A 134 -5.49 16.80 11.42
C ALA A 134 -6.82 17.17 10.75
N PHE A 135 -7.54 16.20 10.17
CA PHE A 135 -8.88 16.38 9.61
C PHE A 135 -9.89 16.85 10.64
N ARG A 136 -9.94 16.19 11.81
CA ARG A 136 -10.83 16.59 12.90
C ARG A 136 -10.55 18.00 13.42
N GLU A 137 -9.29 18.42 13.44
CA GLU A 137 -8.87 19.75 13.88
C GLU A 137 -8.96 20.82 12.78
N GLY A 138 -9.52 20.49 11.61
CA GLY A 138 -9.81 21.46 10.55
C GLY A 138 -8.62 21.82 9.65
N ALA A 139 -7.58 20.96 9.57
CA ALA A 139 -6.44 21.19 8.69
C ALA A 139 -6.76 21.09 7.19
N PHE A 140 -7.90 20.48 6.83
CA PHE A 140 -8.38 20.33 5.46
C PHE A 140 -9.68 21.12 5.27
N LYS A 141 -9.91 21.66 4.07
CA LYS A 141 -11.18 22.31 3.77
C LYS A 141 -12.28 21.26 3.53
N GLY A 142 -13.47 21.55 4.07
CA GLY A 142 -14.67 20.73 3.91
C GLY A 142 -14.81 19.65 4.99
N ASP A 143 -16.07 19.26 5.23
CA ASP A 143 -16.42 18.29 6.29
C ASP A 143 -16.54 16.85 5.76
N THR A 144 -16.26 16.63 4.47
CA THR A 144 -16.38 15.29 3.88
C THR A 144 -15.10 14.49 4.11
N PRO A 145 -15.16 13.34 4.80
CA PRO A 145 -13.99 12.52 5.03
C PRO A 145 -13.37 12.03 3.71
N PRO A 146 -12.04 12.14 3.54
CA PRO A 146 -11.36 11.62 2.35
C PRO A 146 -11.39 10.10 2.31
N PHE A 147 -11.24 9.52 1.11
CA PHE A 147 -10.91 8.11 0.97
C PHE A 147 -9.45 7.87 1.33
N LEU A 148 -9.19 6.98 2.30
CA LEU A 148 -7.84 6.50 2.59
C LEU A 148 -7.66 5.07 2.09
N GLY A 149 -6.73 4.89 1.15
CA GLY A 149 -6.38 3.59 0.59
C GLY A 149 -5.04 3.07 1.09
N TYR A 150 -4.98 1.79 1.46
CA TYR A 150 -3.72 1.10 1.77
C TYR A 150 -3.51 -0.11 0.86
N PHE A 151 -2.51 -0.06 0.00
CA PHE A 151 -2.12 -1.22 -0.80
C PHE A 151 -0.84 -1.84 -0.25
N PHE A 152 -0.82 -3.17 -0.12
CA PHE A 152 0.36 -3.90 0.36
C PHE A 152 0.66 -5.14 -0.48
N MET A 153 1.89 -5.21 -0.98
CA MET A 153 2.42 -6.41 -1.65
C MET A 153 3.51 -7.08 -0.79
N LEU A 154 3.34 -8.36 -0.47
CA LEU A 154 4.32 -9.14 0.28
C LEU A 154 4.98 -10.20 -0.61
N GLU A 155 6.30 -10.36 -0.49
CA GLU A 155 6.99 -11.51 -1.06
C GLU A 155 6.46 -12.82 -0.47
N GLU A 156 6.03 -13.72 -1.34
CA GLU A 156 5.69 -15.08 -0.99
C GLU A 156 6.95 -15.95 -1.01
N CYS A 157 7.49 -16.25 0.17
CA CYS A 157 8.64 -17.13 0.33
C CYS A 157 8.49 -17.93 1.64
N GLU A 158 9.36 -18.92 1.84
CA GLU A 158 9.30 -19.76 3.06
C GLU A 158 9.39 -18.94 4.34
N ALA A 159 10.17 -17.85 4.35
CA ALA A 159 10.30 -16.99 5.52
C ALA A 159 9.04 -16.17 5.82
N SER A 160 8.23 -15.82 4.82
CA SER A 160 6.97 -15.08 5.02
C SER A 160 5.78 -16.01 5.33
N LYS A 161 5.82 -17.25 4.85
CA LYS A 161 4.78 -18.28 5.07
C LYS A 161 4.93 -19.08 6.35
N ARG A 162 6.15 -19.27 6.86
CA ARG A 162 6.36 -20.08 8.07
C ARG A 162 5.78 -19.42 9.33
N PRO A 163 5.13 -20.19 10.22
CA PRO A 163 4.76 -19.72 11.56
C PRO A 163 5.94 -19.09 12.31
N VAL A 164 5.69 -18.01 13.05
CA VAL A 164 6.70 -17.37 13.89
C VAL A 164 6.30 -17.40 15.36
N LYS A 165 7.28 -17.64 16.23
CA LYS A 165 7.08 -17.66 17.68
C LYS A 165 6.73 -16.25 18.19
N VAL A 166 5.87 -16.20 19.19
CA VAL A 166 5.56 -15.01 19.98
C VAL A 166 6.24 -15.10 21.34
N LYS A 167 6.73 -13.97 21.86
CA LYS A 167 7.25 -13.87 23.22
C LYS A 167 6.13 -13.32 24.11
N GLU A 168 5.77 -14.07 25.14
CA GLU A 168 4.66 -13.76 26.05
C GLU A 168 5.14 -13.76 27.51
N PRO A 169 6.11 -12.91 27.90
CA PRO A 169 6.73 -12.98 29.22
C PRO A 169 5.77 -12.63 30.37
N HIS A 170 4.73 -11.84 30.09
CA HIS A 170 3.81 -11.33 31.11
C HIS A 170 2.34 -11.65 30.80
N PHE A 171 1.92 -11.41 29.56
CA PHE A 171 0.53 -11.62 29.12
C PHE A 171 0.47 -12.36 27.79
N LYS A 172 -0.64 -13.06 27.56
CA LYS A 172 -0.90 -13.75 26.31
C LYS A 172 -1.20 -12.77 25.19
N VAL A 173 -0.68 -13.04 23.99
CA VAL A 173 -1.13 -12.36 22.78
C VAL A 173 -2.54 -12.83 22.42
N PHE A 174 -3.24 -12.06 21.58
CA PHE A 174 -4.51 -12.51 21.05
C PHE A 174 -4.35 -13.82 20.26
N PRO A 175 -5.34 -14.74 20.30
CA PRO A 175 -5.23 -16.08 19.73
C PRO A 175 -4.80 -16.11 18.26
N GLU A 176 -5.24 -15.15 17.44
CA GLU A 176 -4.92 -15.08 16.01
C GLU A 176 -3.43 -14.85 15.71
N PHE A 177 -2.64 -14.45 16.69
CA PHE A 177 -1.18 -14.29 16.55
C PHE A 177 -0.40 -15.56 16.91
N THR A 178 -1.03 -16.53 17.57
CA THR A 178 -0.39 -17.80 17.94
C THR A 178 -0.18 -18.64 16.69
N GLY A 179 1.08 -18.98 16.38
CA GLY A 179 1.42 -19.75 15.17
C GLY A 179 1.23 -19.00 13.85
N ALA A 180 0.90 -17.70 13.88
CA ALA A 180 0.74 -16.90 12.68
C ALA A 180 2.09 -16.68 11.98
N SER A 181 2.10 -16.80 10.66
CA SER A 181 3.21 -16.37 9.80
C SER A 181 3.19 -14.85 9.56
N TYR A 182 4.24 -14.28 8.98
CA TYR A 182 4.22 -12.86 8.60
C TYR A 182 3.15 -12.55 7.56
N MET A 183 2.91 -13.47 6.61
CA MET A 183 1.81 -13.35 5.66
C MET A 183 0.47 -13.28 6.37
N LYS A 184 0.23 -14.17 7.36
CA LYS A 184 -1.02 -14.13 8.14
C LYS A 184 -1.13 -12.85 8.97
N ARG A 185 -0.02 -12.38 9.54
CA ARG A 185 0.00 -11.13 10.31
C ARG A 185 -0.31 -9.91 9.45
N TYR A 186 0.18 -9.84 8.21
CA TYR A 186 -0.19 -8.77 7.27
C TYR A 186 -1.65 -8.82 6.82
N GLU A 187 -2.18 -10.02 6.58
CA GLU A 187 -3.60 -10.21 6.30
C GLU A 187 -4.46 -9.69 7.46
N LEU A 188 -4.14 -10.09 8.70
CA LEU A 188 -4.83 -9.61 9.90
C LEU A 188 -4.68 -8.10 10.08
N PHE A 189 -3.49 -7.55 9.81
CA PHE A 189 -3.22 -6.12 9.92
C PHE A 189 -4.08 -5.30 8.95
N CYS A 190 -4.11 -5.66 7.66
CA CYS A 190 -4.92 -4.96 6.67
C CYS A 190 -6.42 -5.02 7.00
N LYS A 191 -6.91 -6.17 7.50
CA LYS A 191 -8.29 -6.30 8.00
C LYS A 191 -8.56 -5.36 9.17
N LYS A 192 -7.64 -5.27 10.13
CA LYS A 192 -7.76 -4.38 11.30
C LYS A 192 -7.73 -2.91 10.90
N LEU A 193 -6.89 -2.51 9.94
CA LEU A 193 -6.88 -1.14 9.41
C LEU A 193 -8.25 -0.68 8.89
N ILE A 194 -8.98 -1.56 8.20
CA ILE A 194 -10.33 -1.27 7.71
C ILE A 194 -11.34 -1.26 8.86
N ARG A 195 -11.32 -2.29 9.72
CA ARG A 195 -12.30 -2.45 10.82
C ARG A 195 -12.26 -1.31 11.83
N GLU A 196 -11.05 -0.84 12.14
CA GLU A 196 -10.83 0.29 13.05
C GLU A 196 -10.96 1.66 12.34
N ARG A 197 -11.39 1.67 11.07
CA ARG A 197 -11.57 2.88 10.24
C ARG A 197 -10.31 3.74 10.10
N HIS A 198 -9.12 3.15 10.29
CA HIS A 198 -7.87 3.82 9.97
C HIS A 198 -7.77 4.07 8.47
N TYR A 199 -8.20 3.10 7.66
CA TYR A 199 -8.29 3.22 6.20
C TYR A 199 -9.69 2.86 5.73
N THR A 200 -10.15 3.51 4.66
CA THR A 200 -11.44 3.21 4.03
C THR A 200 -11.43 1.85 3.36
N SER A 201 -10.32 1.50 2.69
CA SER A 201 -10.11 0.20 2.07
C SER A 201 -8.64 -0.17 2.08
N ALA A 202 -8.35 -1.47 2.20
CA ALA A 202 -7.02 -2.01 2.00
C ALA A 202 -7.04 -3.14 0.96
N SER A 203 -5.93 -3.31 0.24
CA SER A 203 -5.68 -4.47 -0.61
C SER A 203 -4.37 -5.13 -0.23
N PHE A 204 -4.38 -6.47 -0.16
CA PHE A 204 -3.23 -7.27 0.21
C PHE A 204 -3.02 -8.40 -0.78
N ILE A 205 -1.89 -8.36 -1.48
CA ILE A 205 -1.49 -9.38 -2.44
C ILE A 205 -0.13 -9.98 -2.07
N THR A 206 0.12 -11.20 -2.54
CA THR A 206 1.41 -11.87 -2.42
C THR A 206 1.92 -12.28 -3.79
N SER A 207 3.24 -12.33 -3.95
CA SER A 207 3.87 -12.81 -5.19
C SER A 207 5.29 -13.27 -4.87
N ASP A 208 5.77 -14.28 -5.58
CA ASP A 208 7.15 -14.76 -5.43
C ASP A 208 8.07 -14.16 -6.50
N SER A 209 9.37 -14.08 -6.22
CA SER A 209 10.33 -13.44 -7.13
C SER A 209 10.56 -14.21 -8.44
N VAL A 210 10.19 -15.49 -8.51
CA VAL A 210 10.45 -16.36 -9.67
C VAL A 210 9.31 -16.27 -10.67
N ASN A 211 8.07 -16.41 -10.21
CA ASN A 211 6.88 -16.37 -11.05
C ASN A 211 6.33 -14.95 -11.20
N GLY A 212 6.62 -14.08 -10.23
CA GLY A 212 6.14 -12.70 -10.22
C GLY A 212 6.65 -11.86 -11.39
N ILE A 213 7.80 -12.20 -12.00
CA ILE A 213 8.26 -11.54 -13.25
C ILE A 213 7.27 -11.75 -14.42
N ASN A 214 6.45 -12.80 -14.36
CA ASN A 214 5.39 -13.10 -15.32
C ASN A 214 4.03 -12.57 -14.85
N GLY A 215 4.00 -11.73 -13.81
CA GLY A 215 2.79 -11.15 -13.27
C GLY A 215 1.97 -12.10 -12.39
N ILE A 216 2.55 -13.22 -11.94
CA ILE A 216 1.84 -14.17 -11.08
C ILE A 216 1.79 -13.62 -9.65
N TYR A 217 0.57 -13.52 -9.10
CA TYR A 217 0.30 -13.11 -7.73
C TYR A 217 -0.85 -13.92 -7.14
N LYS A 218 -1.07 -13.77 -5.84
CA LYS A 218 -2.19 -14.36 -5.10
C LYS A 218 -2.81 -13.30 -4.20
N GLU A 219 -4.06 -13.54 -3.84
CA GLU A 219 -4.82 -12.74 -2.89
C GLU A 219 -5.17 -13.64 -1.70
N PRO A 220 -4.44 -13.54 -0.57
CA PRO A 220 -4.65 -14.44 0.56
C PRO A 220 -6.04 -14.34 1.21
N SER A 221 -6.79 -13.26 0.92
CA SER A 221 -8.11 -13.03 1.46
C SER A 221 -8.99 -12.27 0.48
N THR A 222 -10.21 -12.78 0.25
CA THR A 222 -11.14 -12.22 -0.74
C THR A 222 -11.62 -10.81 -0.37
N ASP A 223 -11.76 -10.50 0.91
CA ASP A 223 -12.12 -9.16 1.41
C ASP A 223 -10.98 -8.14 1.28
N LEU A 224 -9.76 -8.58 0.99
CA LEU A 224 -8.59 -7.75 0.69
C LEU A 224 -8.19 -7.82 -0.79
N ALA A 225 -9.03 -8.41 -1.64
CA ALA A 225 -8.76 -8.50 -3.07
C ALA A 225 -8.68 -7.10 -3.69
N PHE A 226 -7.81 -6.96 -4.68
CA PHE A 226 -7.59 -5.71 -5.40
C PHE A 226 -8.89 -5.19 -6.03
N SER A 227 -9.74 -6.09 -6.53
CA SER A 227 -11.03 -5.73 -7.13
C SER A 227 -11.96 -4.98 -6.15
N HIS A 228 -11.97 -5.36 -4.86
CA HIS A 228 -12.72 -4.65 -3.83
C HIS A 228 -12.15 -3.26 -3.57
N PHE A 229 -10.81 -3.16 -3.45
CA PHE A 229 -10.12 -1.87 -3.29
C PHE A 229 -10.39 -0.93 -4.47
N ALA A 230 -10.25 -1.41 -5.70
CA ALA A 230 -10.47 -0.64 -6.92
C ALA A 230 -11.91 -0.13 -7.03
N LYS A 231 -12.90 -0.98 -6.71
CA LYS A 231 -14.32 -0.60 -6.69
C LYS A 231 -14.60 0.44 -5.61
N SER A 232 -14.04 0.26 -4.42
CA SER A 232 -14.23 1.21 -3.30
C SER A 232 -13.64 2.58 -3.63
N LEU A 233 -12.40 2.62 -4.11
CA LEU A 233 -11.73 3.86 -4.56
C LEU A 233 -12.51 4.54 -5.70
N SER A 234 -12.85 3.79 -6.75
CA SER A 234 -13.58 4.35 -7.90
C SER A 234 -14.95 4.89 -7.50
N SER A 235 -15.68 4.20 -6.63
CA SER A 235 -17.01 4.62 -6.19
C SER A 235 -16.96 5.89 -5.35
N HIS A 236 -16.00 5.99 -4.42
CA HIS A 236 -15.83 7.20 -3.62
C HIS A 236 -15.46 8.40 -4.50
N VAL A 237 -14.44 8.25 -5.34
CA VAL A 237 -13.91 9.34 -6.16
C VAL A 237 -14.93 9.82 -7.20
N ARG A 238 -15.78 8.93 -7.73
CA ARG A 238 -16.81 9.28 -8.71
C ARG A 238 -17.82 10.32 -8.21
N VAL A 239 -18.10 10.37 -6.91
CA VAL A 239 -18.99 11.38 -6.31
C VAL A 239 -18.44 12.80 -6.51
N PHE A 240 -17.13 12.94 -6.70
CA PHE A 240 -16.46 14.23 -6.91
C PHE A 240 -16.12 14.52 -8.38
N ALA A 241 -16.48 13.64 -9.31
CA ALA A 241 -16.11 13.76 -10.72
C ALA A 241 -16.88 14.87 -11.46
N GLU A 242 -17.97 15.36 -10.87
CA GLU A 242 -18.82 16.45 -11.39
C GLU A 242 -18.18 17.84 -11.21
#